data_AF-A0A2A3MQB2-F1
#
_entry.id   AF-A0A2A3MQB2-F1
#
_cell.length_a   1.000
_cell.length_b   1.000
_cell.length_c   1.000
_cell.angle_alpha   90.00
_cell.angle_beta   90.00
_cell.angle_gamma   90.00
#
_symmetry.space_group_name_H-M   'P 1'
#
loop_
_entity.id
_entity.type
_entity.pdbx_description
1 polymer ?
#
loop_
_entity_poly.entity_id
_entity_poly.type
_entity_poly.pdbx_seq_one_letter_code
_entity_poly.pdbx_strand_id
1 'polypeptide(L)' 'MTVKNYLFVCSQNRLRSPTAEQIFASHPGIETLSAGTNNDAETPLARIIRDVVRFGGPRFSVPACM' A
#
# COMPACT_ATOMS: atom_id res chain seq x y z
N MET A 1 8.99 -15.38 12.49
CA MET A 1 9.53 -14.21 11.77
C MET A 1 8.49 -13.11 11.82
N THR A 2 8.82 -11.96 12.39
CA THR A 2 7.88 -10.83 12.56
C THR A 2 7.67 -10.13 11.23
N VAL A 3 6.43 -10.07 10.76
CA VAL A 3 6.07 -9.37 9.53
C VAL A 3 5.98 -7.87 9.82
N LYS A 4 6.52 -7.03 8.94
CA LYS A 4 6.47 -5.56 9.06
C LYS A 4 5.61 -4.92 7.98
N ASN A 5 4.86 -3.89 8.34
CA ASN A 5 3.92 -3.22 7.44
C ASN A 5 4.54 -1.91 6.92
N TYR A 6 4.49 -1.70 5.61
CA TYR A 6 5.01 -0.53 4.93
C TYR A 6 3.90 0.15 4.13
N LEU A 7 3.82 1.47 4.26
CA LEU A 7 2.91 2.30 3.47
C LEU A 7 3.72 3.29 2.64
N PHE A 8 3.65 3.15 1.33
CA PHE A 8 4.28 4.08 0.38
C PHE A 8 3.32 5.21 0.03
N VAL A 9 3.76 6.45 0.24
CA VAL A 9 2.92 7.64 0.00
C VAL A 9 3.55 8.52 -1.07
N CYS A 10 2.73 8.96 -2.03
CA CYS A 10 3.08 10.10 -2.90
C CYS A 10 1.89 11.05 -3.03
N SER A 11 1.91 12.00 -3.98
CA SER A 11 0.80 12.95 -4.13
C SER A 11 -0.43 12.35 -4.81
N GLN A 12 -0.26 11.71 -5.98
CA GLN A 12 -1.37 11.23 -6.82
C GLN A 12 -1.59 9.70 -6.77
N ASN A 13 -0.68 8.94 -6.17
CA ASN A 13 -0.65 7.48 -6.19
C ASN A 13 -0.53 6.83 -7.59
N ARG A 14 0.03 7.52 -8.59
CA ARG A 14 0.03 7.03 -9.99
C ARG A 14 1.30 6.33 -10.46
N LEU A 15 2.47 6.74 -9.95
CA LEU A 15 3.76 6.28 -10.47
C LEU A 15 4.68 5.81 -9.35
N ARG A 16 5.12 6.71 -8.45
CA ARG A 16 6.19 6.40 -7.50
C ARG A 16 5.79 5.46 -6.37
N SER A 17 4.68 5.75 -5.70
CA SER A 17 4.18 4.91 -4.61
C SER A 17 3.68 3.53 -5.07
N PRO A 18 2.92 3.37 -6.18
CA PRO A 18 2.51 2.03 -6.64
C PRO A 18 3.71 1.21 -7.16
N THR A 19 4.72 1.86 -7.77
CA THR A 19 5.94 1.15 -8.17
C THR A 19 6.70 0.60 -6.95
N ALA A 20 6.82 1.39 -5.88
CA ALA A 20 7.46 0.93 -4.65
C ALA A 20 6.67 -0.24 -4.01
N GLU A 21 5.34 -0.14 -3.97
CA GLU A 21 4.51 -1.24 -3.49
C GLU A 21 4.79 -2.56 -4.25
N GLN A 22 4.84 -2.53 -5.57
CA GLN A 22 5.12 -3.71 -6.40
C GLN A 22 6.54 -4.28 -6.20
N ILE A 23 7.55 -3.41 -6.10
CA ILE A 23 8.95 -3.82 -5.87
C ILE A 23 9.08 -4.51 -4.51
N PHE A 24 8.45 -3.95 -3.48
CA PHE A 24 8.58 -4.45 -2.11
C PHE A 24 7.56 -5.56 -1.76
N ALA A 25 6.49 -5.74 -2.53
CA ALA A 25 5.51 -6.82 -2.31
C ALA A 25 6.11 -8.23 -2.40
N SER A 26 7.21 -8.40 -3.14
CA SER A 26 7.90 -9.68 -3.28
C SER A 26 8.87 -9.97 -2.13
N HIS A 27 9.10 -9.03 -1.21
CA HIS A 27 10.07 -9.22 -0.12
C HIS A 27 9.49 -10.08 1.01
N PRO A 28 10.22 -11.10 1.49
CA PRO A 28 9.73 -11.96 2.55
C PRO A 28 9.64 -11.21 3.88
N GLY A 29 8.51 -11.40 4.58
CA GLY A 29 8.32 -10.85 5.92
C GLY A 29 7.94 -9.36 5.94
N ILE A 30 7.49 -8.80 4.82
CA ILE A 30 6.88 -7.47 4.81
C ILE A 30 5.55 -7.48 4.06
N GLU A 31 4.64 -6.60 4.48
CA GLU A 31 3.39 -6.29 3.78
C GLU A 31 3.44 -4.84 3.33
N THR A 32 2.98 -4.57 2.10
CA THR A 32 3.07 -3.26 1.48
C THR A 32 1.70 -2.78 1.03
N LEU A 33 1.48 -1.47 1.13
CA LEU A 33 0.38 -0.76 0.48
C LEU A 33 0.90 0.57 -0.07
N SER A 34 0.16 1.20 -0.97
CA SER A 34 0.43 2.55 -1.41
C SER A 34 -0.78 3.49 -1.32
N ALA A 35 -0.50 4.79 -1.21
CA ALA A 35 -1.52 5.83 -1.16
C ALA A 35 -1.05 7.18 -1.71
N GLY A 36 -2.01 8.09 -1.90
CA GLY A 36 -1.80 9.45 -2.38
C GLY A 36 -2.32 10.49 -1.39
N THR A 37 -1.60 11.59 -1.16
CA THR A 37 -2.01 12.68 -0.25
C THR A 37 -3.11 13.56 -0.83
N ASN A 38 -3.25 13.62 -2.15
CA ASN A 38 -4.27 14.43 -2.80
C ASN A 38 -5.65 13.76 -2.69
N ASN A 39 -6.70 14.57 -2.61
CA ASN A 39 -8.08 14.06 -2.62
C ASN A 39 -8.42 13.34 -3.93
N ASP A 40 -7.85 13.81 -5.05
CA ASP A 40 -7.98 13.21 -6.38
C ASP A 40 -6.91 12.14 -6.69
N ALA A 41 -6.22 11.63 -5.67
CA ALA A 41 -5.33 10.49 -5.86
C ALA A 41 -6.12 9.24 -6.24
N GLU A 42 -5.50 8.35 -7.02
CA GLU A 42 -6.11 7.07 -7.41
C GLU A 42 -6.52 6.25 -6.17
N THR A 43 -5.61 6.21 -5.20
CA THR A 43 -5.86 5.66 -3.86
C THR A 43 -5.59 6.74 -2.80
N PRO A 44 -6.59 7.52 -2.37
CA PRO A 44 -6.38 8.61 -1.43
C PRO A 44 -6.05 8.09 -0.02
N LEU A 45 -5.11 8.73 0.67
CA LEU A 45 -4.60 8.37 2.00
C LEU A 45 -5.71 8.19 3.03
N ALA A 46 -6.71 9.06 2.97
CA ALA A 46 -7.88 9.01 3.86
C ALA A 46 -8.69 7.71 3.71
N ARG A 47 -8.67 7.07 2.54
CA ARG A 47 -9.33 5.78 2.29
C ARG A 47 -8.53 4.66 2.94
N ILE A 48 -7.23 4.65 2.73
CA ILE A 48 -6.34 3.52 3.08
C ILE A 48 -6.02 3.50 4.58
N ILE A 49 -6.04 4.65 5.27
CA ILE A 49 -5.60 4.72 6.67
C ILE A 49 -6.42 3.81 7.60
N ARG A 50 -7.66 3.46 7.19
CA ARG A 50 -8.50 2.47 7.86
C ARG A 50 -8.08 1.03 7.58
N ASP A 51 -7.58 0.78 6.38
CA ASP A 51 -7.06 -0.53 5.95
C ASP A 51 -5.69 -0.83 6.57
N VAL A 52 -4.89 0.21 6.89
CA VAL A 52 -3.62 0.05 7.62
C VAL A 52 -3.81 -0.64 8.98
N VAL A 53 -4.94 -0.41 9.64
CA VAL A 53 -5.26 -1.02 10.94
C VAL A 53 -5.54 -2.53 10.81
N ARG A 54 -5.81 -3.02 9.59
CA ARG A 54 -6.08 -4.44 9.30
C ARG A 54 -4.92 -5.21 8.66
N PHE A 55 -3.75 -4.60 8.52
CA PHE A 55 -2.53 -5.34 8.19
C PHE A 55 -2.32 -6.46 9.24
N GLY A 56 -2.27 -7.72 8.79
CA GLY A 56 -2.24 -8.92 9.64
C GLY A 56 -3.53 -9.75 9.72
N GLY A 57 -4.61 -9.33 9.05
CA GLY A 57 -5.80 -10.16 8.81
C GLY A 57 -5.61 -11.18 7.67
N PRO A 58 -6.56 -12.12 7.42
CA PRO A 58 -6.47 -13.06 6.32
C PRO A 58 -6.26 -12.32 5.01
N ARG A 59 -5.07 -12.53 4.42
CA ARG A 59 -4.51 -11.91 3.22
C ARG A 59 -5.56 -11.28 2.30
N PHE A 60 -5.71 -9.96 2.37
CA PHE A 60 -6.12 -9.24 1.18
C PHE A 60 -4.92 -9.28 0.25
N SER A 61 -4.92 -10.23 -0.68
CA SER A 61 -4.10 -10.14 -1.88
C SER A 61 -4.52 -8.84 -2.56
N VAL A 62 -3.77 -7.76 -2.31
CA VAL A 62 -3.94 -6.52 -3.06
C VAL A 62 -3.79 -6.90 -4.53
N PRO A 63 -4.85 -6.77 -5.35
CA PRO A 63 -4.67 -6.91 -6.77
C PRO A 63 -3.79 -5.73 -7.15
N ALA A 64 -2.58 -6.01 -7.62
CA ALA A 64 -1.78 -5.01 -8.31
C ALA A 64 -2.71 -4.41 -9.37
N CYS A 65 -3.07 -3.14 -9.20
CA CYS A 65 -3.98 -2.44 -10.09
C CYS A 65 -3.46 -2.63 -11.52
N MET A 66 -4.24 -3.34 -12.32
CA MET A 66 -4.04 -3.54 -13.75
C MET A 66 -5.14 -2.79 -14.49
#